data_AF-A0A1Q8LEE4-F1
#
_entry.id   AF-A0A1Q8LEE4-F1
#
_cell.length_a   1.000
_cell.length_b   1.000
_cell.length_c   1.000
_cell.angle_alpha   90.00
_cell.angle_beta   90.00
_cell.angle_gamma   90.00
#
_symmetry.space_group_name_H-M   'P 1'
#
loop_
_entity.id
_entity.type
_entity.pdbx_description
1 polymer ?
#
loop_
_entity_poly.entity_id
_entity_poly.type
_entity_poly.pdbx_seq_one_letter_code
_entity_poly.pdbx_strand_id
1 'polypeptide(L)'
;MSTSTACWAYLFEHPGADPARDRLVLDSGGQRSLIVAVASTADAPAVAAGLVRDEQVTLIELCGGFGSGDVAAVAAAVGEHAAVGHVVFGVDQIPAAAAYATAATAALSAAASTPDAASSPAPGRR
;
A
#
# COMPACT_ATOMS: atom_id res chain seq x y z
N MET A 1 7.76 -31.88 -13.15
CA MET A 1 7.02 -31.11 -12.13
C MET A 1 7.26 -29.65 -12.45
N SER A 2 6.26 -28.92 -12.95
CA SER A 2 6.40 -27.46 -13.06
C SER A 2 6.50 -26.92 -11.65
N THR A 3 7.64 -26.33 -11.29
CA THR A 3 7.78 -25.55 -10.07
C THR A 3 6.75 -24.44 -10.11
N SER A 4 5.71 -24.52 -9.27
CA SER A 4 4.76 -23.41 -9.12
C SER A 4 5.55 -22.19 -8.66
N THR A 5 5.48 -21.12 -9.47
CA THR A 5 6.03 -19.82 -9.11
C THR A 5 5.31 -19.35 -7.85
N ALA A 6 6.05 -19.07 -6.78
CA ALA A 6 5.46 -18.48 -5.58
C ALA A 6 5.03 -17.03 -5.90
N CYS A 7 3.78 -16.67 -5.61
CA CYS A 7 3.24 -15.34 -5.90
C CYS A 7 2.79 -14.66 -4.60
N TRP A 8 3.44 -13.56 -4.24
CA TRP A 8 3.19 -12.82 -3.00
C TRP A 8 2.79 -11.38 -3.29
N ALA A 9 1.97 -10.80 -2.42
CA ALA A 9 1.58 -9.40 -2.49
C ALA A 9 1.93 -8.64 -1.22
N TYR A 10 2.30 -7.38 -1.38
CA TYR A 10 2.61 -6.43 -0.32
C TYR A 10 1.73 -5.20 -0.54
N LEU A 11 0.80 -4.94 0.39
CA LEU A 11 -0.12 -3.82 0.30
C LEU A 11 0.33 -2.72 1.25
N PHE A 12 0.28 -1.47 0.79
CA PHE A 12 0.53 -0.28 1.61
C PHE A 12 -0.46 0.83 1.23
N GLU A 13 -0.82 1.66 2.20
CA GLU A 13 -1.72 2.78 1.97
C GLU A 13 -0.97 3.96 1.33
N HIS A 14 -1.56 4.53 0.29
CA HIS A 14 -1.16 5.79 -0.31
C HIS A 14 -2.40 6.54 -0.82
N PRO A 15 -2.80 7.66 -0.18
CA PRO A 15 -4.00 8.40 -0.57
C PRO A 15 -4.00 8.78 -2.05
N GLY A 16 -5.11 8.48 -2.73
CA GLY A 16 -5.29 8.77 -4.16
C GLY A 16 -4.67 7.72 -5.11
N ALA A 17 -4.05 6.66 -4.59
CA ALA A 17 -3.55 5.56 -5.41
C ALA A 17 -4.70 4.78 -6.07
N ASP A 18 -4.41 4.23 -7.25
CA ASP A 18 -5.24 3.28 -7.94
C ASP A 18 -4.53 1.91 -7.95
N PRO A 19 -5.01 0.90 -7.21
CA PRO A 19 -4.31 -0.38 -7.05
C PRO A 19 -4.12 -1.16 -8.36
N ALA A 20 -4.89 -0.85 -9.42
CA ALA A 20 -4.70 -1.48 -10.72
C ALA A 20 -3.52 -0.85 -11.50
N ARG A 21 -3.26 0.45 -11.30
CA ARG A 21 -2.21 1.22 -12.00
C ARG A 21 -0.94 1.36 -11.17
N ASP A 22 -1.08 1.67 -9.89
CA ASP A 22 -0.02 2.03 -8.96
C ASP A 22 0.50 0.78 -8.25
N ARG A 23 1.09 -0.12 -9.05
CA ARG A 23 1.69 -1.37 -8.59
C ARG A 23 2.99 -1.70 -9.29
N LEU A 24 3.90 -2.34 -8.57
CA LEU A 24 5.15 -2.88 -9.08
C LEU A 24 5.11 -4.41 -9.08
N VAL A 25 5.60 -5.02 -10.16
CA VAL A 25 5.78 -6.47 -10.27
C VAL A 25 7.26 -6.77 -10.35
N LEU A 26 7.73 -7.62 -9.45
CA LEU A 26 9.07 -8.20 -9.48
C LEU A 26 8.93 -9.68 -9.84
N ASP A 27 9.66 -10.14 -10.85
CA ASP A 27 9.65 -11.54 -11.29
C ASP A 27 11.10 -12.04 -11.38
N SER A 28 11.45 -12.99 -10.53
CA SER A 28 12.80 -13.53 -10.45
C SER A 28 12.84 -14.96 -9.93
N GLY A 29 13.48 -15.86 -10.67
CA GLY A 29 13.85 -17.18 -10.16
C GLY A 29 12.69 -18.07 -9.70
N GLY A 30 11.50 -17.91 -10.29
CA GLY A 30 10.30 -18.64 -9.85
C GLY A 30 9.61 -18.03 -8.62
N GLN A 31 9.91 -16.78 -8.31
CA GLN A 31 9.23 -15.96 -7.32
C GLN A 31 8.70 -14.70 -8.00
N ARG A 32 7.41 -14.41 -7.78
CA ARG A 32 6.75 -13.20 -8.24
C ARG A 32 6.25 -12.42 -7.03
N SER A 33 6.58 -11.14 -6.96
CA SER A 33 6.12 -10.21 -5.92
C SER A 33 5.33 -9.07 -6.54
N LEU A 34 4.19 -8.75 -5.95
CA LEU A 34 3.40 -7.57 -6.26
C LEU A 34 3.48 -6.59 -5.10
N ILE A 35 3.88 -5.36 -5.36
CA ILE A 35 3.83 -4.26 -4.38
C ILE A 35 2.72 -3.34 -4.85
N VAL A 36 1.65 -3.21 -4.07
CA VAL A 36 0.39 -2.59 -4.50
C VAL A 36 0.01 -1.47 -3.54
N ALA A 37 -0.16 -0.26 -4.06
CA ALA A 37 -0.69 0.86 -3.31
C ALA A 37 -2.22 0.80 -3.26
N VAL A 38 -2.83 0.96 -2.08
CA VAL A 38 -4.28 1.14 -1.91
C VAL A 38 -4.59 2.56 -1.48
N ALA A 39 -5.69 3.15 -1.95
CA ALA A 39 -6.08 4.51 -1.58
C ALA A 39 -6.42 4.63 -0.09
N SER A 40 -7.04 3.58 0.46
CA SER A 40 -7.35 3.43 1.88
C SER A 40 -7.19 1.97 2.31
N THR A 41 -6.88 1.73 3.59
CA THR A 41 -6.88 0.37 4.15
C THR A 41 -8.23 -0.34 3.99
N ALA A 42 -9.33 0.40 3.92
CA ALA A 42 -10.67 -0.13 3.66
C ALA A 42 -10.83 -0.80 2.28
N ASP A 43 -10.01 -0.43 1.30
CA ASP A 43 -10.03 -1.03 -0.05
C ASP A 43 -9.29 -2.37 -0.12
N ALA A 44 -8.40 -2.63 0.86
CA ALA A 44 -7.50 -3.77 0.84
C ALA A 44 -8.20 -5.14 0.76
N PRO A 45 -9.35 -5.41 1.41
CA PRO A 45 -10.02 -6.71 1.29
C PRO A 45 -10.44 -7.04 -0.15
N ALA A 46 -10.98 -6.04 -0.87
CA ALA A 46 -11.41 -6.22 -2.25
C ALA A 46 -10.21 -6.41 -3.19
N VAL A 47 -9.17 -5.60 -3.00
CA VAL A 47 -7.91 -5.70 -3.76
C VAL A 47 -7.25 -7.07 -3.52
N ALA A 48 -7.11 -7.49 -2.26
CA ALA A 48 -6.54 -8.77 -1.88
C ALA A 48 -7.28 -9.95 -2.52
N ALA A 49 -8.61 -9.98 -2.45
CA ALA A 49 -9.41 -11.04 -3.07
C ALA A 49 -9.24 -11.07 -4.60
N GLY A 50 -9.09 -9.91 -5.25
CA GLY A 50 -8.77 -9.81 -6.67
C GLY A 50 -7.40 -10.40 -6.99
N LEU A 51 -6.36 -10.03 -6.22
CA LEU A 51 -5.00 -10.54 -6.41
C LEU A 51 -4.91 -12.07 -6.24
N VAL A 52 -5.62 -12.64 -5.28
CA VAL A 52 -5.71 -14.10 -5.11
C VAL A 52 -6.33 -14.75 -6.34
N ARG A 53 -7.44 -14.21 -6.84
CA ARG A 53 -8.19 -14.77 -7.97
C ARG A 53 -7.44 -14.65 -9.29
N ASP A 54 -6.90 -13.48 -9.57
CA ASP A 54 -6.42 -13.10 -10.89
C ASP A 54 -4.91 -13.32 -11.03
N GLU A 55 -4.16 -13.18 -9.95
CA GLU A 55 -2.69 -13.26 -9.93
C GLU A 55 -2.17 -14.49 -9.16
N GLN A 56 -3.07 -15.31 -8.60
CA GLN A 56 -2.76 -16.54 -7.85
C GLN A 56 -1.87 -16.28 -6.63
N VAL A 57 -2.06 -15.12 -5.99
CA VAL A 57 -1.31 -14.76 -4.77
C VAL A 57 -1.64 -15.72 -3.63
N THR A 58 -0.61 -16.22 -2.95
CA THR A 58 -0.71 -17.18 -1.84
C THR A 58 -0.25 -16.62 -0.49
N LEU A 59 0.32 -15.42 -0.49
CA LEU A 59 0.70 -14.67 0.71
C LEU A 59 0.43 -13.19 0.49
N ILE A 60 -0.21 -12.54 1.46
CA ILE A 60 -0.47 -11.11 1.48
C ILE A 60 0.14 -10.53 2.73
N GLU A 61 1.10 -9.62 2.56
CA GLU A 61 1.67 -8.82 3.64
C GLU A 61 1.01 -7.45 3.65
N LEU A 62 0.46 -7.07 4.80
CA LEU A 62 -0.11 -5.76 5.05
C LEU A 62 0.94 -4.89 5.73
N CYS A 63 1.37 -3.81 5.08
CA CYS A 63 2.51 -3.02 5.54
C CYS A 63 2.10 -1.77 6.30
N GLY A 64 2.63 -1.60 7.52
CA GLY A 64 2.58 -0.33 8.24
C GLY A 64 1.18 0.09 8.69
N GLY A 65 0.55 1.04 8.00
CA GLY A 65 -0.67 1.76 8.40
C GLY A 65 -1.94 0.92 8.56
N PHE A 66 -1.86 -0.40 8.38
CA PHE A 66 -2.94 -1.33 8.63
C PHE A 66 -3.15 -1.57 10.13
N GLY A 67 -4.40 -1.60 10.56
CA GLY A 67 -4.79 -2.02 11.90
C GLY A 67 -5.11 -3.52 11.96
N SER A 68 -5.25 -4.06 13.18
CA SER A 68 -5.69 -5.44 13.38
C SER A 68 -7.08 -5.74 12.79
N GLY A 69 -7.96 -4.74 12.76
CA GLY A 69 -9.28 -4.85 12.10
C GLY A 69 -9.17 -5.03 10.59
N ASP A 70 -8.25 -4.30 9.95
CA ASP A 70 -8.01 -4.41 8.51
C ASP A 70 -7.43 -5.78 8.16
N VAL A 71 -6.48 -6.27 8.96
CA VAL A 71 -5.91 -7.62 8.83
C VAL A 71 -7.00 -8.69 8.88
N ALA A 72 -7.92 -8.60 9.85
CA ALA A 72 -9.03 -9.53 9.96
C ALA A 72 -9.99 -9.45 8.76
N ALA A 73 -10.26 -8.25 8.25
CA ALA A 73 -11.10 -8.06 7.08
C ALA A 73 -10.47 -8.66 5.80
N VAL A 74 -9.16 -8.47 5.61
CA VAL A 74 -8.42 -9.07 4.49
C VAL A 74 -8.39 -10.59 4.62
N ALA A 75 -8.09 -11.13 5.80
CA ALA A 75 -8.10 -12.57 6.05
C ALA A 75 -9.48 -13.19 5.75
N ALA A 76 -10.56 -12.52 6.15
CA ALA A 76 -11.91 -12.97 5.82
C ALA A 76 -12.20 -12.93 4.31
N ALA A 77 -11.68 -11.94 3.58
CA ALA A 77 -11.90 -11.80 2.14
C ALA A 77 -11.14 -12.84 1.30
N VAL A 78 -9.95 -13.27 1.73
CA VAL A 78 -9.14 -14.25 1.00
C VAL A 78 -9.36 -15.70 1.45
N GLY A 79 -9.85 -15.90 2.68
CA GLY A 79 -10.07 -17.23 3.25
C GLY A 79 -8.78 -18.07 3.26
N GLU A 80 -8.93 -19.37 2.99
CA GLU A 80 -7.82 -20.33 2.99
C GLU A 80 -6.90 -20.22 1.75
N HIS A 81 -7.19 -19.31 0.81
CA HIS A 81 -6.45 -19.22 -0.45
C HIS A 81 -5.11 -18.49 -0.34
N ALA A 82 -4.96 -17.63 0.67
CA ALA A 82 -3.71 -16.91 0.92
C ALA A 82 -3.49 -16.71 2.42
N ALA A 83 -2.25 -16.87 2.86
CA ALA A 83 -1.84 -16.45 4.19
C ALA A 83 -1.83 -14.92 4.28
N VAL A 84 -2.18 -14.36 5.43
CA VAL A 84 -2.16 -12.91 5.67
C VAL A 84 -1.18 -12.59 6.80
N GLY A 85 -0.14 -11.84 6.47
CA GLY A 85 0.85 -11.30 7.40
C GLY A 85 0.63 -9.81 7.64
N HIS A 86 1.19 -9.32 8.75
CA HIS A 86 1.13 -7.91 9.14
C HIS A 86 2.54 -7.43 9.50
N VAL A 87 3.07 -6.52 8.69
CA VAL A 87 4.39 -5.93 8.87
C VAL A 87 4.26 -4.70 9.75
N VAL A 88 4.60 -4.86 11.03
CA VAL A 88 4.52 -3.83 12.07
C VAL A 88 5.90 -3.42 12.58
N PHE A 89 5.95 -2.28 13.26
CA PHE A 89 7.13 -1.85 13.99
C PHE A 89 7.42 -2.77 15.18
N GLY A 90 8.71 -3.03 15.43
CA GLY A 90 9.16 -3.64 16.67
C GLY A 90 8.84 -2.75 17.88
N VAL A 91 8.66 -3.35 19.06
CA VAL A 91 8.32 -2.62 20.29
C VAL A 91 9.38 -1.58 20.67
N ASP A 92 10.65 -1.89 20.40
CA ASP A 92 11.81 -1.02 20.59
C ASP A 92 11.85 0.16 19.62
N GLN A 93 11.12 0.06 18.50
CA GLN A 93 11.06 1.08 17.45
C GLN A 93 9.91 2.08 17.64
N ILE A 94 8.98 1.84 18.57
CA ILE A 94 7.80 2.68 18.79
C ILE A 94 8.16 4.16 19.00
N PRO A 95 9.17 4.53 19.82
CA PRO A 95 9.53 5.94 19.98
C PRO A 95 9.97 6.61 18.67
N ALA A 96 10.72 5.88 17.84
CA ALA A 96 11.19 6.38 16.54
C ALA A 96 10.03 6.52 15.54
N ALA A 97 9.12 5.55 15.50
CA ALA A 97 7.92 5.59 14.67
C ALA A 97 7.03 6.78 15.03
N ALA A 98 6.84 7.07 16.33
CA ALA A 98 6.06 8.22 16.80
C ALA A 98 6.69 9.57 16.40
N ALA A 99 8.02 9.69 16.53
CA ALA A 99 8.76 10.87 16.11
C ALA A 99 8.64 11.10 14.59
N TYR A 100 8.79 10.03 13.80
CA TYR A 100 8.62 10.07 12.35
C TYR A 100 7.21 10.51 11.95
N ALA A 101 6.16 9.91 12.54
CA ALA A 101 4.77 10.26 12.24
C ALA A 101 4.49 11.74 12.50
N THR A 102 4.95 12.27 13.64
CA THR A 102 4.80 13.70 13.98
C THR A 102 5.43 14.61 12.92
N ALA A 103 6.66 14.29 12.49
CA ALA A 103 7.36 15.04 11.47
C ALA A 103 6.66 14.96 10.10
N ALA A 104 6.19 13.77 9.72
CA ALA A 104 5.50 13.54 8.46
C ALA A 104 4.17 14.30 8.39
N THR A 105 3.36 14.29 9.45
CA THR A 105 2.11 15.06 9.53
C THR A 105 2.37 16.57 9.42
N ALA A 106 3.41 17.08 10.06
CA ALA A 106 3.79 18.49 9.94
C ALA A 106 4.19 18.86 8.51
N ALA A 107 4.99 18.01 7.85
CA ALA A 107 5.41 18.20 6.46
C ALA A 107 4.23 18.16 5.48
N LEU A 108 3.31 17.18 5.62
CA LEU A 108 2.09 17.08 4.82
C LEU A 108 1.19 18.31 4.99
N SER A 109 1.02 18.79 6.23
CA SER A 109 0.24 20.00 6.53
C SER A 109 0.85 21.24 5.90
N ALA A 110 2.18 21.36 5.91
CA ALA A 110 2.90 22.45 5.25
C ALA A 110 2.77 22.39 3.72
N ALA A 111 2.88 21.20 3.13
CA ALA A 111 2.70 20.98 1.70
C ALA A 111 1.28 21.36 1.24
N ALA A 112 0.25 20.97 2.00
CA ALA A 112 -1.15 21.34 1.74
C ALA A 112 -1.43 22.85 1.89
N SER A 113 -0.60 23.57 2.64
CA SER A 113 -0.73 25.02 2.88
C SER A 113 0.04 25.88 1.87
N THR A 114 0.82 25.27 0.98
CA THR A 114 1.56 26.01 -0.05
C THR A 114 0.59 26.39 -1.18
N PRO A 115 0.35 27.69 -1.46
CA PRO A 115 -0.54 28.08 -2.55
C PRO A 115 0.03 27.62 -3.89
N ASP A 116 -0.84 27.12 -4.77
CA ASP A 116 -0.47 26.77 -6.14
C ASP A 116 0.14 28.00 -6.85
N ALA A 117 1.43 27.94 -7.18
CA ALA A 117 2.17 29.04 -7.80
C ALA A 117 1.82 29.21 -9.30
N ALA A 118 0.59 28.92 -9.68
CA ALA A 118 0.06 29.02 -11.04
C ALA A 118 -1.04 30.10 -11.12
N SER A 119 -0.67 31.36 -10.89
CA SER A 119 -1.46 32.53 -11.31
C SER A 119 -0.55 33.74 -11.51
N SER A 120 0.34 33.65 -12.50
CA SER A 120 1.01 34.85 -13.02
C SER A 120 0.10 35.48 -14.08
N PRO A 121 -0.28 36.78 -13.99
CA PRO A 121 -1.13 37.39 -14.98
C PRO A 121 -0.37 37.53 -16.30
N ALA A 122 -1.02 37.14 -17.41
CA ALA A 122 -0.45 37.25 -18.75
C ALA A 122 -0.01 38.70 -19.05
N PRO A 123 1.14 38.93 -19.70
CA PRO A 123 1.57 40.26 -20.06
C PRO A 123 0.59 40.87 -21.07
N GLY A 124 0.02 42.01 -20.70
CA GLY A 124 -0.94 42.75 -21.51
C GLY A 124 -0.41 43.06 -22.91
N ARG A 125 -1.18 42.69 -23.93
CA ARG A 125 -0.92 43.07 -25.32
C ARG A 125 -1.22 44.57 -25.46
N ARG A 126 -0.21 45.32 -25.94
CA ARG A 126 -0.38 46.68 -26.47
C ARG A 126 -1.03 46.65 -27.84
#